data_AF-A0A3D0XM35-F1
#
_entry.id   AF-A0A3D0XM35-F1
#
_cell.length_a   1.000
_cell.length_b   1.000
_cell.length_c   1.000
_cell.angle_alpha   90.00
_cell.angle_beta   90.00
_cell.angle_gamma   90.00
#
_symmetry.space_group_name_H-M   'P 1'
#
loop_
_entity.id
_entity.type
_entity.pdbx_description
1 polymer ?
#
loop_
_entity_poly.entity_id
_entity_poly.type
_entity_poly.pdbx_seq_one_letter_code
_entity_poly.pdbx_strand_id
1 'polypeptide(L)'
;MYLASKFYLSRILGRPVYLSREKRIVGHIADLYVDTSFERPKVIAIKLRGGLILDIASIDIVKDGAQYAFFCSSIRDKDISGNDKYLSLLDTMLDKQIVDLDGHKVVRVNDLRLAVVSTGIFLIAVDVGMEGLLRRLGIAKQIKRILKPMHKNIPSRLILWDDVQTVDAKSKGLTLTAQAEKISMLHPSDVADIIEDLDKNTQASMFAALDEEKAADVLEEMEPEAQIRMIDSLSISKAADVLEKMPADEAADIMDILNNNMVEELLTEMDRNASEEVRELMEYPENTVGSLMSTDFVTVEDEDMTVQD
;
A
#
# COMPACT_ATOMS: atom_id res chain seq x y z
N MET A 1 -12.22 28.25 -23.65
CA MET A 1 -11.32 27.90 -22.55
C MET A 1 -12.11 27.03 -21.56
N TYR A 2 -12.15 25.71 -21.75
CA TYR A 2 -12.87 24.82 -20.84
C TYR A 2 -12.05 24.70 -19.55
N LEU A 3 -12.57 25.23 -18.44
CA LEU A 3 -11.95 25.06 -17.12
C LEU A 3 -11.85 23.56 -16.81
N ALA A 4 -10.65 23.08 -16.49
CA ALA A 4 -10.45 21.73 -15.99
C ALA A 4 -11.34 21.51 -14.76
N SER A 5 -12.36 20.66 -14.90
CA SER A 5 -13.32 20.40 -13.82
C SER A 5 -12.89 19.16 -13.04
N LYS A 6 -12.83 19.27 -11.71
CA LYS A 6 -12.41 18.18 -10.83
C LYS A 6 -13.63 17.54 -10.16
N PHE A 7 -13.59 16.22 -9.97
CA PHE A 7 -14.61 15.50 -9.23
C PHE A 7 -14.04 14.30 -8.48
N TYR A 8 -14.85 13.75 -7.60
CA TYR A 8 -14.51 12.56 -6.84
C TYR A 8 -15.26 11.35 -7.38
N LEU A 9 -14.62 10.18 -7.43
CA LEU A 9 -15.22 8.92 -7.88
C LEU A 9 -16.52 8.64 -7.11
N SER A 10 -16.51 8.79 -5.78
CA SER A 10 -17.72 8.58 -4.96
C SER A 10 -18.95 9.41 -5.36
N ARG A 11 -18.77 10.57 -6.01
CA ARG A 11 -19.89 11.44 -6.42
C ARG A 11 -20.58 10.96 -7.70
N ILE A 12 -19.91 10.12 -8.48
CA ILE A 12 -20.40 9.62 -9.77
C ILE A 12 -20.90 8.18 -9.66
N LEU A 13 -20.43 7.41 -8.67
CA LEU A 13 -20.93 6.07 -8.41
C LEU A 13 -22.45 6.09 -8.17
N GLY A 14 -23.15 5.15 -8.80
CA GLY A 14 -24.61 5.04 -8.76
C GLY A 14 -25.35 6.08 -9.59
N ARG A 15 -24.67 6.99 -10.30
CA ARG A 15 -25.34 7.96 -11.19
C ARG A 15 -25.82 7.32 -12.48
N PRO A 16 -26.97 7.74 -13.03
CA PRO A 16 -27.46 7.23 -14.30
C PRO A 16 -26.60 7.73 -15.47
N VAL A 17 -26.39 6.84 -16.43
CA VAL A 17 -25.89 7.15 -17.77
C VAL A 17 -27.08 7.17 -18.72
N TYR A 18 -27.27 8.26 -19.45
CA TYR A 18 -28.40 8.47 -20.35
C TYR A 18 -28.00 8.19 -21.80
N LEU A 19 -28.90 7.64 -22.61
CA LEU A 19 -28.69 7.51 -24.05
C LEU A 19 -29.13 8.82 -24.74
N SER A 20 -28.16 9.59 -25.24
CA SER A 20 -28.41 10.83 -26.02
C SER A 20 -29.44 11.79 -25.36
N ARG A 21 -30.00 12.72 -26.15
CA ARG A 21 -31.02 13.71 -25.73
C ARG A 21 -32.37 13.08 -25.35
N GLU A 22 -32.57 11.79 -25.58
CA GLU A 22 -33.82 11.08 -25.28
C GLU A 22 -34.03 10.83 -23.78
N LYS A 23 -33.02 11.13 -22.93
CA LYS A 23 -33.05 10.97 -21.46
C LYS A 23 -33.43 9.56 -20.98
N ARG A 24 -33.33 8.54 -21.85
CA ARG A 24 -33.48 7.14 -21.47
C ARG A 24 -32.25 6.69 -20.68
N ILE A 25 -32.45 6.07 -19.52
CA ILE A 25 -31.34 5.54 -18.72
C ILE A 25 -30.84 4.24 -19.35
N VAL A 26 -29.54 4.17 -19.66
CA VAL A 26 -28.83 2.97 -20.12
C VAL A 26 -28.45 2.09 -18.93
N GLY A 27 -28.04 2.70 -17.82
CA GLY A 27 -27.71 2.03 -16.58
C GLY A 27 -27.17 3.02 -15.55
N HIS A 28 -26.65 2.49 -14.44
CA HIS A 28 -26.06 3.29 -13.38
C HIS A 28 -24.57 2.96 -13.27
N ILE A 29 -23.73 3.97 -13.09
CA ILE A 29 -22.28 3.79 -12.96
C ILE A 29 -21.99 2.90 -11.75
N ALA A 30 -21.28 1.81 -11.98
CA ALA A 30 -20.78 0.91 -10.94
C ALA A 30 -19.29 1.16 -10.67
N ASP A 31 -18.51 1.48 -11.71
CA ASP A 31 -17.06 1.65 -11.63
C ASP A 31 -16.50 2.37 -12.88
N LEU A 32 -15.24 2.79 -12.80
CA LEU A 32 -14.43 3.28 -13.91
C LEU A 32 -13.19 2.41 -14.11
N TYR A 33 -12.80 2.22 -15.37
CA TYR A 33 -11.51 1.61 -15.72
C TYR A 33 -10.54 2.68 -16.20
N VAL A 34 -9.29 2.58 -15.77
CA VAL A 34 -8.18 3.41 -16.23
C VAL A 34 -7.11 2.59 -16.95
N ASP A 35 -6.43 3.23 -17.89
CA ASP A 35 -5.20 2.72 -18.49
C ASP A 35 -4.00 3.30 -17.75
N THR A 36 -3.17 2.43 -17.19
CA THR A 36 -1.98 2.76 -16.40
C THR A 36 -0.71 2.88 -17.24
N SER A 37 -0.78 2.71 -18.56
CA SER A 37 0.37 2.89 -19.48
C SER A 37 0.83 4.35 -19.59
N PHE A 38 0.05 5.30 -19.07
CA PHE A 38 0.33 6.72 -19.07
C PHE A 38 0.83 7.16 -17.70
N GLU A 39 1.70 8.18 -17.66
CA GLU A 39 2.21 8.81 -16.44
C GLU A 39 1.09 9.17 -15.45
N ARG A 40 -0.06 9.63 -15.97
CA ARG A 40 -1.31 9.80 -15.21
C ARG A 40 -2.37 8.85 -15.78
N PRO A 41 -2.96 7.96 -14.97
CA PRO A 41 -3.93 6.99 -15.45
C PRO A 41 -5.13 7.69 -16.09
N LYS A 42 -5.41 7.31 -17.32
CA LYS A 42 -6.50 7.88 -18.11
C LYS A 42 -7.72 6.97 -18.02
N VAL A 43 -8.89 7.51 -17.71
CA VAL A 43 -10.14 6.73 -17.77
C VAL A 43 -10.40 6.33 -19.22
N ILE A 44 -10.66 5.04 -19.43
CA ILE A 44 -10.91 4.44 -20.75
C ILE A 44 -12.32 3.86 -20.87
N ALA A 45 -12.97 3.53 -19.75
CA ALA A 45 -14.30 2.95 -19.77
C ALA A 45 -15.10 3.20 -18.48
N ILE A 46 -16.42 3.07 -18.59
CA ILE A 46 -17.39 3.13 -17.49
C ILE A 46 -18.08 1.77 -17.38
N LYS A 47 -17.98 1.11 -16.23
CA LYS A 47 -18.76 -0.09 -15.92
C LYS A 47 -20.12 0.31 -15.38
N LEU A 48 -21.18 -0.27 -15.93
CA LEU A 48 -22.54 -0.10 -15.44
C LEU A 48 -22.95 -1.25 -14.51
N ARG A 49 -23.89 -0.97 -13.60
CA ARG A 49 -24.59 -2.01 -12.84
C ARG A 49 -25.31 -2.93 -13.82
N GLY A 50 -24.97 -4.21 -13.80
CA GLY A 50 -25.40 -5.19 -14.80
C GLY A 50 -24.26 -5.69 -15.70
N GLY A 51 -23.05 -5.14 -15.57
CA GLY A 51 -21.83 -5.68 -16.17
C GLY A 51 -21.43 -5.09 -17.51
N LEU A 52 -22.31 -4.33 -18.18
CA LEU A 52 -21.99 -3.63 -19.43
C LEU A 52 -20.86 -2.60 -19.21
N ILE A 53 -19.83 -2.64 -20.05
CA ILE A 53 -18.68 -1.73 -19.98
C ILE A 53 -18.72 -0.82 -21.20
N LEU A 54 -18.91 0.49 -21.00
CA LEU A 54 -18.97 1.46 -22.09
C LEU A 54 -17.63 2.13 -22.32
N ASP A 55 -17.19 2.21 -23.57
CA ASP A 55 -16.00 2.99 -23.94
C ASP A 55 -16.20 4.47 -23.60
N ILE A 56 -15.26 5.09 -22.89
CA ILE A 56 -15.34 6.49 -22.47
C ILE A 56 -15.47 7.46 -23.64
N ALA A 57 -14.94 7.10 -24.82
CA ALA A 57 -15.04 7.92 -26.03
C ALA A 57 -16.48 8.04 -26.55
N SER A 58 -17.39 7.18 -26.08
CA SER A 58 -18.82 7.26 -26.36
C SER A 58 -19.59 8.11 -25.35
N ILE A 59 -18.94 8.60 -24.29
CA ILE A 59 -19.57 9.28 -23.16
C ILE A 59 -19.26 10.77 -23.16
N ASP A 60 -20.30 11.58 -23.28
CA ASP A 60 -20.26 13.01 -23.03
C ASP A 60 -20.59 13.31 -21.56
N ILE A 61 -19.76 14.15 -20.93
CA ILE A 61 -19.93 14.55 -19.55
C ILE A 61 -20.32 16.02 -19.50
N VAL A 62 -21.49 16.29 -18.94
CA VAL A 62 -21.99 17.66 -18.76
C VAL A 62 -22.03 17.97 -17.28
N LYS A 63 -21.42 19.09 -16.91
CA LYS A 63 -21.51 19.62 -15.54
C LYS A 63 -22.88 20.27 -15.36
N ASP A 64 -23.68 19.74 -14.44
CA ASP A 64 -24.99 20.26 -14.05
C ASP A 64 -24.94 20.74 -12.59
N GLY A 65 -24.67 22.04 -12.42
CA GLY A 65 -24.43 22.65 -11.12
C GLY A 65 -23.24 22.01 -10.37
N ALA A 66 -23.54 21.31 -9.28
CA ALA A 66 -22.55 20.62 -8.44
C ALA A 66 -22.36 19.14 -8.81
N GLN A 67 -23.07 18.65 -9.83
CA GLN A 67 -23.10 17.25 -10.25
C GLN A 67 -22.66 17.08 -11.70
N TYR A 68 -22.45 15.84 -12.11
CA TYR A 68 -22.10 15.47 -13.49
C TYR A 68 -23.18 14.55 -14.03
N ALA A 69 -23.63 14.86 -15.25
CA ALA A 69 -24.53 14.03 -16.03
C ALA A 69 -23.72 13.36 -17.15
N PHE A 70 -23.97 12.07 -17.35
CA PHE A 70 -23.25 11.23 -18.31
C PHE A 70 -24.19 10.84 -19.44
N PHE A 71 -23.82 11.17 -20.67
CA PHE A 71 -24.61 10.90 -21.86
C PHE A 71 -23.82 10.00 -22.79
N CYS A 72 -24.35 8.82 -23.06
CA CYS A 72 -23.85 7.89 -24.04
C CYS A 72 -24.42 8.25 -25.42
N SER A 73 -23.54 8.51 -26.37
CA SER A 73 -23.88 8.77 -27.78
C SER A 73 -24.26 7.49 -28.53
N SER A 74 -23.62 6.37 -28.18
CA SER A 74 -23.80 5.06 -28.79
C SER A 74 -23.30 3.99 -27.82
N ILE A 75 -24.06 2.91 -27.60
CA ILE A 75 -23.62 1.78 -26.77
C ILE A 75 -22.48 1.07 -27.51
N ARG A 76 -21.24 1.32 -27.08
CA ARG A 76 -20.05 0.61 -27.55
C ARG A 76 -19.44 -0.13 -26.37
N ASP A 77 -19.53 -1.45 -26.42
CA ASP A 77 -18.91 -2.30 -25.41
C ASP A 77 -17.38 -2.20 -25.54
N LYS A 78 -16.71 -2.04 -24.40
CA LYS A 78 -15.26 -1.99 -24.33
C LYS A 78 -14.78 -3.29 -23.71
N ASP A 79 -14.06 -4.07 -24.51
CA ASP A 79 -13.39 -5.24 -23.96
C ASP A 79 -12.20 -4.81 -23.09
N ILE A 80 -12.27 -5.19 -21.81
CA ILE A 80 -11.25 -4.95 -20.78
C ILE A 80 -10.54 -6.26 -20.41
N SER A 81 -11.04 -7.41 -20.87
CA SER A 81 -10.56 -8.71 -20.44
C SER A 81 -9.12 -8.98 -20.88
N GLY A 82 -8.31 -9.55 -19.98
CA GLY A 82 -6.95 -10.01 -20.28
C GLY A 82 -5.91 -8.92 -20.53
N ASN A 83 -6.19 -7.66 -20.20
CA ASN A 83 -5.21 -6.57 -20.30
C ASN A 83 -4.77 -6.08 -18.92
N ASP A 84 -3.55 -6.44 -18.53
CA ASP A 84 -2.97 -6.10 -17.22
C ASP A 84 -2.73 -4.59 -17.02
N LYS A 85 -2.85 -3.79 -18.09
CA LYS A 85 -2.73 -2.32 -18.04
C LYS A 85 -4.03 -1.64 -17.67
N TYR A 86 -5.15 -2.37 -17.67
CA TYR A 86 -6.46 -1.80 -17.38
C TYR A 86 -6.88 -2.11 -15.95
N LEU A 87 -7.06 -1.04 -15.17
CA LEU A 87 -7.29 -1.13 -13.74
C LEU A 87 -8.70 -0.64 -13.37
N SER A 88 -9.43 -1.43 -12.59
CA SER A 88 -10.73 -1.07 -12.00
C SER A 88 -10.51 -0.14 -10.80
N LEU A 89 -11.02 1.09 -10.83
CA LEU A 89 -10.78 2.04 -9.74
C LEU A 89 -11.51 1.65 -8.44
N LEU A 90 -12.74 1.14 -8.52
CA LEU A 90 -13.48 0.72 -7.34
C LEU A 90 -12.86 -0.51 -6.69
N ASP A 91 -12.56 -1.55 -7.48
CA ASP A 91 -12.16 -2.85 -6.95
C ASP A 91 -10.70 -2.87 -6.49
N THR A 92 -9.85 -2.01 -7.09
CA THR A 92 -8.39 -2.03 -6.84
C THR A 92 -7.85 -0.81 -6.11
N MET A 93 -8.63 0.26 -5.91
CA MET A 93 -8.13 1.48 -5.26
C MET A 93 -8.95 1.89 -4.06
N LEU A 94 -10.27 1.98 -4.18
CA LEU A 94 -11.11 2.39 -3.05
C LEU A 94 -11.00 1.39 -1.90
N ASP A 95 -10.94 1.91 -0.68
CA ASP A 95 -10.78 1.14 0.55
C ASP A 95 -9.47 0.34 0.66
N LYS A 96 -8.56 0.47 -0.30
CA LYS A 96 -7.23 -0.13 -0.26
C LYS A 96 -6.27 0.70 0.57
N GLN A 97 -5.19 0.06 0.97
CA GLN A 97 -4.07 0.65 1.69
C GLN A 97 -2.99 1.08 0.68
N ILE A 98 -2.44 2.28 0.88
CA ILE A 98 -1.34 2.82 0.06
C ILE A 98 -0.27 3.39 0.98
N VAL A 99 0.98 3.41 0.51
CA VAL A 99 2.08 4.06 1.25
C VAL A 99 2.10 5.55 0.92
N ASP A 100 2.11 6.39 1.95
CA ASP A 100 2.36 7.82 1.81
C ASP A 100 3.86 8.09 1.95
N LEU A 101 4.51 8.46 0.84
CA LEU A 101 5.97 8.66 0.78
C LEU A 101 6.44 9.88 1.58
N ASP A 102 5.59 10.88 1.80
CA ASP A 102 5.94 12.09 2.55
C ASP A 102 5.79 11.92 4.07
N GLY A 103 5.30 10.76 4.54
CA GLY A 103 5.02 10.55 5.96
C GLY A 103 5.06 9.09 6.42
N HIS A 104 5.78 8.24 5.68
CA HIS A 104 6.15 6.85 5.98
C HIS A 104 5.08 6.04 6.72
N LYS A 105 3.86 6.04 6.18
CA LYS A 105 2.78 5.25 6.78
C LYS A 105 1.79 4.76 5.77
N VAL A 106 1.07 3.72 6.15
CA VAL A 106 -0.02 3.21 5.34
C VAL A 106 -1.27 4.01 5.60
N VAL A 107 -1.91 4.44 4.53
CA VAL A 107 -3.15 5.20 4.57
C VAL A 107 -4.21 4.52 3.73
N ARG A 108 -5.45 4.56 4.21
CA ARG A 108 -6.59 4.04 3.47
C ARG A 108 -7.09 5.05 2.44
N VAL A 109 -7.29 4.57 1.22
CA VAL A 109 -7.93 5.34 0.15
C VAL A 109 -9.41 5.50 0.45
N ASN A 110 -9.79 6.71 0.84
CA ASN A 110 -11.18 7.07 1.12
C ASN A 110 -11.92 7.54 -0.13
N ASP A 111 -11.22 8.12 -1.10
CA ASP A 111 -11.79 8.49 -2.39
C ASP A 111 -10.71 8.70 -3.46
N LEU A 112 -11.13 8.85 -4.71
CA LEU A 112 -10.25 9.15 -5.84
C LEU A 112 -10.66 10.46 -6.50
N ARG A 113 -9.68 11.32 -6.78
CA ARG A 113 -9.91 12.62 -7.41
C ARG A 113 -9.52 12.56 -8.89
N LEU A 114 -10.50 12.87 -9.73
CA LEU A 114 -10.40 12.86 -11.18
C LEU A 114 -10.46 14.29 -11.72
N ALA A 115 -9.75 14.56 -12.82
CA ALA A 115 -9.82 15.80 -13.57
C ALA A 115 -10.31 15.54 -14.99
N VAL A 116 -11.31 16.32 -15.43
CA VAL A 116 -11.76 16.37 -16.82
C VAL A 116 -11.04 17.50 -17.51
N VAL A 117 -10.33 17.17 -18.58
CA VAL A 117 -9.68 18.10 -19.50
C VAL A 117 -10.14 17.79 -20.93
N SER A 118 -9.73 18.61 -21.90
CA SER A 118 -10.13 18.44 -23.31
C SER A 118 -9.73 17.08 -23.92
N THR A 119 -8.66 16.46 -23.41
CA THR A 119 -8.11 15.20 -23.93
C THR A 119 -8.66 13.95 -23.24
N GLY A 120 -9.47 14.11 -22.19
CA GLY A 120 -10.09 13.00 -21.45
C GLY A 120 -10.17 13.25 -19.94
N ILE A 121 -10.34 12.17 -19.20
CA ILE A 121 -10.45 12.16 -17.75
C ILE A 121 -9.24 11.45 -17.18
N PHE A 122 -8.58 12.06 -16.20
CA PHE A 122 -7.37 11.53 -15.59
C PHE A 122 -7.52 11.42 -14.08
N LEU A 123 -6.97 10.35 -13.51
CA LEU A 123 -6.77 10.23 -12.08
C LEU A 123 -5.62 11.15 -11.67
N ILE A 124 -5.88 12.09 -10.75
CA ILE A 124 -4.89 13.13 -10.39
C ILE A 124 -4.43 13.05 -8.93
N ALA A 125 -5.24 12.47 -8.04
CA ALA A 125 -4.91 12.36 -6.63
C ALA A 125 -5.75 11.29 -5.94
N VAL A 126 -5.23 10.77 -4.84
CA VAL A 126 -5.93 9.90 -3.90
C VAL A 126 -6.30 10.71 -2.65
N ASP A 127 -7.55 10.58 -2.21
CA ASP A 127 -8.05 11.21 -0.98
C ASP A 127 -8.00 10.21 0.16
N VAL A 128 -7.15 10.50 1.14
CA VAL A 128 -6.94 9.68 2.35
C VAL A 128 -7.56 10.35 3.58
N GLY A 129 -8.16 11.54 3.42
CA GLY A 129 -8.73 12.30 4.53
C GLY A 129 -10.11 11.81 4.97
N MET A 130 -10.47 12.17 6.22
CA MET A 130 -11.80 11.88 6.78
C MET A 130 -12.94 12.49 5.96
N GLU A 131 -12.71 13.61 5.27
CA GLU A 131 -13.72 14.19 4.38
C GLU A 131 -14.13 13.23 3.25
N GLY A 132 -13.18 12.43 2.73
CA GLY A 132 -13.44 11.36 1.77
C GLY A 132 -14.42 10.32 2.32
N LEU A 133 -14.13 9.82 3.51
CA LEU A 133 -14.95 8.82 4.18
C LEU A 133 -16.36 9.34 4.48
N LEU A 134 -16.47 10.53 5.06
CA LEU A 134 -17.76 11.15 5.39
C LEU A 134 -18.61 11.46 4.15
N ARG A 135 -17.96 11.73 3.01
CA ARG A 135 -18.65 11.93 1.73
C ARG A 135 -19.27 10.63 1.24
N ARG A 136 -18.57 9.50 1.38
CA ARG A 136 -19.08 8.17 1.03
C ARG A 136 -20.22 7.71 1.92
N LEU A 137 -20.13 8.00 3.23
CA LEU A 137 -21.20 7.71 4.19
C LEU A 137 -22.42 8.65 4.07
N GLY A 138 -22.37 9.68 3.21
CA GLY A 138 -23.48 10.61 2.99
C GLY A 138 -23.74 11.63 4.11
N ILE A 139 -22.86 11.67 5.12
CA ILE A 139 -23.02 12.49 6.35
C ILE A 139 -22.18 13.77 6.35
N ALA A 140 -21.35 13.99 5.32
CA ALA A 140 -20.46 15.15 5.23
C ALA A 140 -21.19 16.51 5.37
N LYS A 141 -22.42 16.64 4.84
CA LYS A 141 -23.18 17.91 4.90
C LYS A 141 -23.68 18.22 6.31
N GLN A 142 -24.12 17.19 7.04
CA GLN A 142 -24.64 17.27 8.39
C GLN A 142 -23.52 17.64 9.36
N ILE A 143 -22.39 16.95 9.26
CA ILE A 143 -21.22 17.21 10.10
C ILE A 143 -20.64 18.61 9.83
N LYS A 144 -20.51 19.02 8.55
CA LYS A 144 -20.05 20.38 8.22
C LYS A 144 -20.98 21.46 8.81
N ARG A 145 -22.30 21.23 8.86
CA ARG A 145 -23.24 22.18 9.49
C ARG A 145 -23.02 22.28 11.00
N ILE A 146 -22.71 21.18 11.67
CA ILE A 146 -22.46 21.12 13.11
C ILE A 146 -21.12 21.79 13.46
N LEU A 147 -20.07 21.56 12.65
CA LEU A 147 -18.73 22.09 12.91
C LEU A 147 -18.54 23.56 12.48
N LYS A 148 -19.34 24.06 11.54
CA LYS A 148 -19.28 25.45 11.04
C LYS A 148 -19.31 26.52 12.15
N PRO A 149 -20.20 26.48 13.17
CA PRO A 149 -20.18 27.46 14.26
C PRO A 149 -18.92 27.38 15.15
N MET A 150 -18.23 26.24 15.16
CA MET A 150 -16.99 26.04 15.93
C MET A 150 -15.72 26.44 15.17
N HIS A 151 -15.84 26.98 13.95
CA HIS A 151 -14.71 27.31 13.05
C HIS A 151 -13.76 26.13 12.75
N LYS A 152 -14.20 24.88 12.99
CA LYS A 152 -13.42 23.68 12.68
C LYS A 152 -13.76 23.18 11.28
N ASN A 153 -12.72 22.92 10.48
CA ASN A 153 -12.85 22.27 9.18
C ASN A 153 -12.46 20.80 9.28
N ILE A 154 -13.10 19.95 8.48
CA ILE A 154 -12.68 18.55 8.34
C ILE A 154 -11.43 18.57 7.47
N PRO A 155 -10.31 17.98 7.91
CA PRO A 155 -9.09 17.96 7.12
C PRO A 155 -9.30 17.14 5.84
N SER A 156 -8.93 17.72 4.70
CA SER A 156 -8.76 17.00 3.45
C SER A 156 -7.26 16.73 3.25
N ARG A 157 -6.88 15.47 3.15
CA ARG A 157 -5.52 15.05 2.80
C ARG A 157 -5.56 14.39 1.43
N LEU A 158 -4.88 14.99 0.46
CA LEU A 158 -4.78 14.51 -0.91
C LEU A 158 -3.32 14.18 -1.17
N ILE A 159 -3.07 12.97 -1.64
CA ILE A 159 -1.76 12.53 -2.16
C ILE A 159 -1.87 12.61 -3.68
N LEU A 160 -0.96 13.32 -4.34
CA LEU A 160 -0.99 13.41 -5.80
C LEU A 160 -0.69 12.04 -6.39
N TRP A 161 -1.28 11.73 -7.56
CA TRP A 161 -1.07 10.43 -8.19
C TRP A 161 0.41 10.09 -8.38
N ASP A 162 1.21 11.11 -8.69
CA ASP A 162 2.65 10.99 -8.94
C ASP A 162 3.39 10.45 -7.68
N ASP A 163 2.79 10.59 -6.49
CA ASP A 163 3.32 10.19 -5.18
C ASP A 163 2.58 8.97 -4.59
N VAL A 164 1.61 8.38 -5.31
CA VAL A 164 0.81 7.23 -4.82
C VAL A 164 1.45 5.92 -5.24
N GLN A 165 1.93 5.15 -4.26
CA GLN A 165 2.29 3.75 -4.44
C GLN A 165 1.19 2.85 -3.86
N THR A 166 0.53 2.06 -4.71
CA THR A 166 -0.62 1.24 -4.29
C THR A 166 -0.18 -0.10 -3.74
N VAL A 167 -0.40 -0.40 -2.47
CA VAL A 167 -0.09 -1.73 -1.91
C VAL A 167 -1.31 -2.63 -2.09
N ASP A 168 -1.27 -3.57 -3.04
CA ASP A 168 -2.37 -4.54 -3.22
C ASP A 168 -1.85 -5.97 -3.36
N ALA A 169 -2.12 -6.78 -2.33
CA ALA A 169 -1.84 -8.21 -2.28
C ALA A 169 -2.72 -9.07 -3.21
N LYS A 170 -3.72 -8.49 -3.90
CA LYS A 170 -4.58 -9.22 -4.85
C LYS A 170 -4.29 -8.93 -6.32
N SER A 171 -3.35 -8.04 -6.61
CA SER A 171 -2.85 -7.82 -7.96
C SER A 171 -1.83 -8.90 -8.27
N LYS A 172 -2.05 -9.72 -9.30
CA LYS A 172 -1.10 -10.76 -9.74
C LYS A 172 0.31 -10.20 -9.86
N GLY A 173 1.16 -10.48 -8.87
CA GLY A 173 2.63 -10.53 -8.88
C GLY A 173 3.42 -9.26 -9.25
N LEU A 174 3.05 -8.56 -10.30
CA LEU A 174 3.87 -7.55 -10.97
C LEU A 174 3.87 -6.17 -10.31
N THR A 175 2.85 -5.85 -9.51
CA THR A 175 2.79 -4.55 -8.81
C THR A 175 3.56 -4.60 -7.48
N LEU A 176 3.47 -5.72 -6.74
CA LEU A 176 4.16 -5.93 -5.46
C LEU A 176 5.68 -5.90 -5.60
N THR A 177 6.27 -6.52 -6.64
CA THR A 177 7.72 -6.51 -6.84
C THR A 177 8.26 -5.10 -7.13
N ALA A 178 7.56 -4.33 -7.97
CA ALA A 178 7.95 -2.94 -8.27
C ALA A 178 7.72 -1.98 -7.07
N GLN A 179 6.88 -2.36 -6.11
CA GLN A 179 6.67 -1.64 -4.85
C GLN A 179 7.76 -2.00 -3.84
N ALA A 180 8.06 -3.29 -3.67
CA ALA A 180 9.14 -3.78 -2.83
C ALA A 180 10.49 -3.18 -3.26
N GLU A 181 10.77 -3.05 -4.56
CA GLU A 181 12.00 -2.43 -5.07
C GLU A 181 12.15 -0.93 -4.75
N LYS A 182 11.04 -0.20 -4.59
CA LYS A 182 11.10 1.23 -4.20
C LYS A 182 11.07 1.41 -2.69
N ILE A 183 10.34 0.55 -1.99
CA ILE A 183 10.30 0.51 -0.54
C ILE A 183 11.65 0.03 0.02
N SER A 184 12.36 -0.87 -0.68
CA SER A 184 13.71 -1.30 -0.28
C SER A 184 14.75 -0.17 -0.29
N MET A 185 14.49 0.93 -1.00
CA MET A 185 15.33 2.14 -0.98
C MET A 185 15.08 3.02 0.26
N LEU A 186 14.03 2.76 1.04
CA LEU A 186 13.75 3.47 2.29
C LEU A 186 14.59 2.92 3.43
N HIS A 187 14.71 3.69 4.51
CA HIS A 187 15.36 3.22 5.73
C HIS A 187 14.60 2.02 6.29
N PRO A 188 15.27 0.97 6.83
CA PRO A 188 14.60 -0.22 7.38
C PRO A 188 13.47 0.10 8.36
N SER A 189 13.66 1.05 9.27
CA SER A 189 12.61 1.50 10.20
C SER A 189 11.36 2.07 9.52
N ASP A 190 11.51 2.86 8.44
CA ASP A 190 10.36 3.36 7.68
C ASP A 190 9.62 2.21 6.99
N VAL A 191 10.35 1.18 6.53
CA VAL A 191 9.77 -0.02 5.92
C VAL A 191 9.03 -0.85 6.98
N ALA A 192 9.58 -1.00 8.17
CA ALA A 192 8.94 -1.67 9.31
C ALA A 192 7.61 -1.00 9.64
N ASP A 193 7.60 0.32 9.89
CA ASP A 193 6.40 1.12 10.14
C ASP A 193 5.33 0.92 9.05
N ILE A 194 5.76 0.95 7.78
CA ILE A 194 4.88 0.73 6.64
C ILE A 194 4.28 -0.67 6.68
N ILE A 195 5.10 -1.70 6.85
CA ILE A 195 4.62 -3.09 6.88
C ILE A 195 3.66 -3.26 8.06
N GLU A 196 3.98 -2.78 9.25
CA GLU A 196 3.15 -2.92 10.44
C GLU A 196 1.75 -2.32 10.32
N ASP A 197 1.59 -1.25 9.55
CA ASP A 197 0.29 -0.65 9.30
C ASP A 197 -0.54 -1.40 8.23
N LEU A 198 0.03 -2.36 7.51
CA LEU A 198 -0.68 -3.18 6.50
C LEU A 198 -1.60 -4.23 7.15
N ASP A 199 -2.59 -4.73 6.40
CA ASP A 199 -3.33 -5.91 6.81
C ASP A 199 -2.46 -7.18 6.79
N LYS A 200 -2.75 -8.14 7.68
CA LYS A 200 -1.91 -9.34 7.92
C LYS A 200 -1.47 -10.09 6.66
N ASN A 201 -2.34 -10.24 5.66
CA ASN A 201 -1.98 -10.99 4.45
C ASN A 201 -0.99 -10.19 3.60
N THR A 202 -1.19 -8.88 3.54
CA THR A 202 -0.35 -7.95 2.81
C THR A 202 0.99 -7.75 3.51
N GLN A 203 1.03 -7.76 4.85
CA GLN A 203 2.27 -7.79 5.66
C GLN A 203 3.18 -8.94 5.22
N ALA A 204 2.68 -10.16 5.35
CA ALA A 204 3.42 -11.37 4.99
C ALA A 204 3.88 -11.35 3.52
N SER A 205 3.00 -10.91 2.61
CA SER A 205 3.32 -10.85 1.18
C SER A 205 4.40 -9.82 0.85
N MET A 206 4.40 -8.66 1.54
CA MET A 206 5.39 -7.60 1.33
C MET A 206 6.73 -8.00 1.95
N PHE A 207 6.71 -8.49 3.20
CA PHE A 207 7.91 -8.92 3.91
C PHE A 207 8.62 -10.07 3.17
N ALA A 208 7.87 -11.08 2.71
CA ALA A 208 8.42 -12.19 1.93
C ALA A 208 8.97 -11.79 0.54
N ALA A 209 8.69 -10.57 0.07
CA ALA A 209 9.23 -10.04 -1.18
C ALA A 209 10.57 -9.30 -1.01
N LEU A 210 11.00 -9.03 0.23
CA LEU A 210 12.31 -8.47 0.53
C LEU A 210 13.39 -9.55 0.35
N ASP A 211 14.59 -9.14 -0.05
CA ASP A 211 15.78 -9.99 0.05
C ASP A 211 16.16 -10.23 1.52
N GLU A 212 16.98 -11.25 1.79
CA GLU A 212 17.31 -11.67 3.17
C GLU A 212 17.97 -10.57 4.01
N GLU A 213 18.92 -9.84 3.43
CA GLU A 213 19.63 -8.76 4.13
C GLU A 213 18.64 -7.65 4.50
N LYS A 214 17.85 -7.17 3.53
CA LYS A 214 16.85 -6.13 3.83
C LYS A 214 15.75 -6.61 4.77
N ALA A 215 15.36 -7.88 4.67
CA ALA A 215 14.36 -8.45 5.58
C ALA A 215 14.89 -8.51 7.01
N ALA A 216 16.17 -8.83 7.22
CA ALA A 216 16.79 -8.82 8.54
C ALA A 216 16.80 -7.42 9.15
N ASP A 217 17.30 -6.41 8.42
CA ASP A 217 17.31 -5.02 8.88
C ASP A 217 15.90 -4.52 9.23
N VAL A 218 14.90 -4.91 8.44
CA VAL A 218 13.50 -4.49 8.67
C VAL A 218 12.91 -5.22 9.87
N LEU A 219 13.23 -6.50 10.05
CA LEU A 219 12.73 -7.30 11.17
C LEU A 219 13.31 -6.81 12.50
N GLU A 220 14.56 -6.35 12.53
CA GLU A 220 15.21 -5.72 13.68
C GLU A 220 14.41 -4.49 14.16
N GLU A 221 13.94 -3.66 13.23
CA GLU A 221 13.22 -2.42 13.53
C GLU A 221 11.72 -2.62 13.84
N MET A 222 11.21 -3.85 13.76
CA MET A 222 9.80 -4.16 14.00
C MET A 222 9.48 -4.38 15.49
N GLU A 223 8.24 -4.08 15.86
CA GLU A 223 7.72 -4.38 17.20
C GLU A 223 7.65 -5.91 17.43
N PRO A 224 7.84 -6.42 18.67
CA PRO A 224 7.94 -7.84 18.96
C PRO A 224 6.77 -8.69 18.44
N GLU A 225 5.53 -8.20 18.56
CA GLU A 225 4.39 -8.96 18.03
C GLU A 225 4.38 -9.02 16.50
N ALA A 226 4.97 -8.04 15.81
CA ALA A 226 5.14 -8.05 14.36
C ALA A 226 6.24 -9.02 13.92
N GLN A 227 7.37 -9.05 14.63
CA GLN A 227 8.46 -10.00 14.39
C GLN A 227 7.95 -11.45 14.40
N ILE A 228 7.23 -11.84 15.47
CA ILE A 228 6.62 -13.18 15.58
C ILE A 228 5.72 -13.48 14.37
N ARG A 229 4.85 -12.53 14.00
CA ARG A 229 3.93 -12.72 12.86
C ARG A 229 4.66 -12.89 11.54
N MET A 230 5.77 -12.18 11.32
CA MET A 230 6.52 -12.26 10.08
C MET A 230 7.25 -13.60 9.99
N ILE A 231 7.91 -14.03 11.06
CA ILE A 231 8.56 -15.34 11.15
C ILE A 231 7.55 -16.48 10.95
N ASP A 232 6.41 -16.44 11.65
CA ASP A 232 5.34 -17.43 11.49
C ASP A 232 4.74 -17.49 10.07
N SER A 233 4.90 -16.42 9.28
CA SER A 233 4.38 -16.34 7.92
C SER A 233 5.34 -16.91 6.86
N LEU A 234 6.61 -17.11 7.22
CA LEU A 234 7.65 -17.66 6.35
C LEU A 234 7.78 -19.17 6.50
N SER A 235 8.41 -19.81 5.51
CA SER A 235 8.92 -21.18 5.70
C SER A 235 10.12 -21.16 6.63
N ILE A 236 10.32 -22.20 7.44
CA ILE A 236 11.45 -22.34 8.37
C ILE A 236 12.80 -21.99 7.72
N SER A 237 13.11 -22.57 6.55
CA SER A 237 14.35 -22.25 5.82
C SER A 237 14.50 -20.75 5.53
N LYS A 238 13.47 -20.10 4.98
CA LYS A 238 13.54 -18.66 4.71
C LYS A 238 13.66 -17.81 5.98
N ALA A 239 12.99 -18.21 7.06
CA ALA A 239 13.11 -17.51 8.34
C ALA A 239 14.53 -17.67 8.93
N ALA A 240 15.11 -18.87 8.84
CA ALA A 240 16.49 -19.12 9.23
C ALA A 240 17.46 -18.27 8.39
N ASP A 241 17.32 -18.26 7.07
CA ASP A 241 18.15 -17.44 6.17
C ASP A 241 18.11 -15.94 6.53
N VAL A 242 16.94 -15.42 6.94
CA VAL A 242 16.78 -14.02 7.38
C VAL A 242 17.46 -13.79 8.74
N LEU A 243 17.25 -14.67 9.71
CA LEU A 243 17.85 -14.55 11.05
C LEU A 243 19.38 -14.68 11.00
N GLU A 244 19.94 -15.41 10.04
CA GLU A 244 21.40 -15.47 9.81
C GLU A 244 22.00 -14.17 9.29
N LYS A 245 21.20 -13.28 8.68
CA LYS A 245 21.68 -11.96 8.22
C LYS A 245 21.56 -10.89 9.29
N MET A 246 20.99 -11.21 10.43
CA MET A 246 20.81 -10.32 11.56
C MET A 246 22.01 -10.41 12.52
N PRO A 247 22.34 -9.34 13.26
CA PRO A 247 23.24 -9.45 14.40
C PRO A 247 22.79 -10.56 15.36
N ALA A 248 23.73 -11.34 15.87
CA ALA A 248 23.41 -12.53 16.66
C ALA A 248 22.63 -12.20 17.96
N ASP A 249 22.84 -11.02 18.53
CA ASP A 249 22.12 -10.51 19.70
C ASP A 249 20.66 -10.21 19.41
N GLU A 250 20.38 -9.50 18.31
CA GLU A 250 19.00 -9.22 17.87
C GLU A 250 18.26 -10.52 17.51
N ALA A 251 18.96 -11.47 16.86
CA ALA A 251 18.39 -12.78 16.58
C ALA A 251 18.07 -13.57 17.87
N ALA A 252 18.93 -13.50 18.89
CA ALA A 252 18.68 -14.12 20.19
C ALA A 252 17.47 -13.52 20.90
N ASP A 253 17.33 -12.18 20.88
CA ASP A 253 16.17 -11.47 21.46
C ASP A 253 14.86 -11.91 20.78
N ILE A 254 14.87 -12.11 19.47
CA ILE A 254 13.73 -12.66 18.73
C ILE A 254 13.44 -14.12 19.14
N MET A 255 14.46 -14.95 19.37
CA MET A 255 14.24 -16.34 19.80
C MET A 255 13.53 -16.41 21.16
N ASP A 256 13.81 -15.47 22.07
CA ASP A 256 13.23 -15.43 23.41
C ASP A 256 11.71 -15.17 23.42
N ILE A 257 11.18 -14.50 22.38
CA ILE A 257 9.74 -14.23 22.24
C ILE A 257 9.00 -15.30 21.42
N LEU A 258 9.72 -16.23 20.78
CA LEU A 258 9.15 -17.32 20.00
C LEU A 258 8.82 -18.55 20.88
N ASN A 259 8.06 -19.49 20.30
CA ASN A 259 7.80 -20.75 20.99
C ASN A 259 9.00 -21.70 20.84
N ASN A 260 9.33 -22.46 21.89
CA ASN A 260 10.52 -23.33 21.93
C ASN A 260 10.63 -24.33 20.76
N ASN A 261 9.50 -24.81 20.22
CA ASN A 261 9.54 -25.73 19.08
C ASN A 261 10.04 -25.02 17.81
N MET A 262 9.53 -23.82 17.55
CA MET A 262 9.95 -22.97 16.44
C MET A 262 11.43 -22.59 16.58
N VAL A 263 11.87 -22.20 17.78
CA VAL A 263 13.27 -21.87 18.07
C VAL A 263 14.20 -23.02 17.68
N GLU A 264 13.90 -24.25 18.12
CA GLU A 264 14.73 -25.40 17.77
C GLU A 264 14.68 -25.75 16.27
N GLU A 265 13.54 -25.57 15.60
CA GLU A 265 13.45 -25.75 14.14
C GLU A 265 14.32 -24.72 13.39
N LEU A 266 14.27 -23.45 13.80
CA LEU A 266 15.08 -22.37 13.21
C LEU A 266 16.57 -22.61 13.45
N LEU A 267 16.99 -22.81 14.70
CA LEU A 267 18.40 -23.04 15.06
C LEU A 267 18.98 -24.31 14.41
N THR A 268 18.15 -25.31 14.09
CA THR A 268 18.58 -26.52 13.38
C THR A 268 18.78 -26.27 11.89
N GLU A 269 17.96 -25.40 11.30
CA GLU A 269 18.03 -25.05 9.89
C GLU A 269 19.14 -24.04 9.60
N MET A 270 19.48 -23.19 10.58
CA MET A 270 20.55 -22.20 10.47
C MET A 270 21.94 -22.84 10.24
N ASP A 271 22.80 -22.10 9.55
CA ASP A 271 24.22 -22.37 9.44
C ASP A 271 24.86 -22.54 10.81
N ARG A 272 25.74 -23.53 10.93
CA ARG A 272 26.27 -23.99 12.21
C ARG A 272 26.90 -22.86 13.04
N ASN A 273 27.70 -22.00 12.42
CA ASN A 273 28.40 -20.94 13.15
C ASN A 273 27.41 -19.90 13.69
N ALA A 274 26.45 -19.44 12.87
CA ALA A 274 25.42 -18.50 13.28
C ALA A 274 24.53 -19.10 14.38
N SER A 275 24.12 -20.36 14.25
CA SER A 275 23.35 -21.08 15.27
C SER A 275 24.12 -21.21 16.59
N GLU A 276 25.42 -21.50 16.55
CA GLU A 276 26.27 -21.58 17.75
C GLU A 276 26.38 -20.21 18.45
N GLU A 277 26.56 -19.11 17.71
CA GLU A 277 26.63 -17.75 18.26
C GLU A 277 25.31 -17.32 18.92
N VAL A 278 24.18 -17.51 18.24
CA VAL A 278 22.85 -17.19 18.81
C VAL A 278 22.58 -18.04 20.06
N ARG A 279 22.89 -19.34 20.03
CA ARG A 279 22.73 -20.22 21.21
C ARG A 279 23.57 -19.75 22.39
N GLU A 280 24.81 -19.30 22.16
CA GLU A 280 25.65 -18.75 23.22
C GLU A 280 25.00 -17.52 23.86
N LEU A 281 24.42 -16.63 23.05
CA LEU A 281 23.77 -15.41 23.55
C LEU A 281 22.50 -15.71 24.35
N MET A 282 21.70 -16.69 23.91
CA MET A 282 20.51 -17.15 24.62
C MET A 282 20.81 -17.81 25.99
N GLU A 283 22.05 -18.22 26.27
CA GLU A 283 22.42 -18.76 27.59
C GLU A 283 22.55 -17.66 28.66
N TYR A 284 22.75 -16.40 28.26
CA TYR A 284 22.86 -15.30 29.20
C TYR A 284 21.48 -14.92 29.77
N PRO A 285 21.34 -14.79 31.10
CA PRO A 285 20.09 -14.34 31.69
C PRO A 285 19.73 -12.91 31.23
N GLU A 286 18.43 -12.65 31.04
CA GLU A 286 17.92 -11.31 30.75
C GLU A 286 18.46 -10.25 31.72
N ASN A 287 18.64 -9.02 31.23
CA ASN A 287 19.16 -7.86 31.97
C ASN A 287 20.59 -8.03 32.48
N THR A 288 21.39 -8.88 31.83
CA THR A 288 22.84 -8.96 32.06
C THR A 288 23.59 -8.27 30.94
N VAL A 289 24.89 -8.02 31.13
CA VAL A 289 25.71 -7.47 30.04
C VAL A 289 25.77 -8.45 28.86
N GLY A 290 25.79 -9.76 29.13
CA GLY A 290 25.82 -10.79 28.09
C GLY A 290 24.53 -10.85 27.26
N SER A 291 23.38 -10.52 27.84
CA SER A 291 22.10 -10.47 27.14
C SER A 291 21.86 -9.14 26.39
N LEU A 292 22.86 -8.25 26.32
CA LEU A 292 22.76 -6.94 25.67
C LEU A 292 24.01 -6.64 24.82
N MET A 293 24.97 -7.56 24.77
CA MET A 293 26.21 -7.36 24.04
C MET A 293 26.04 -7.88 22.62
N SER A 294 26.58 -7.15 21.65
CA SER A 294 26.77 -7.67 20.31
C SER A 294 28.14 -8.31 20.17
N THR A 295 28.22 -9.42 19.44
CA THR A 295 29.46 -10.12 19.09
C THR A 295 30.16 -9.51 17.87
N ASP A 296 29.49 -8.62 17.15
CA ASP A 296 30.04 -7.89 15.99
C ASP A 296 30.91 -6.71 16.44
N PHE A 297 32.12 -7.03 16.92
CA PHE A 297 33.13 -6.04 17.26
C PHE A 297 34.42 -6.25 16.48
N VAL A 298 35.10 -5.15 16.18
CA VAL A 298 36.44 -5.19 15.60
C VAL A 298 37.46 -5.14 16.74
N THR A 299 38.36 -6.13 16.77
CA THR A 299 39.52 -6.15 17.66
C THR A 299 40.81 -6.06 16.85
N VAL A 300 41.81 -5.37 17.40
CA VAL A 300 43.17 -5.31 16.86
C VAL A 300 44.10 -6.06 17.83
N GLU A 301 44.96 -6.94 17.30
CA GLU A 301 45.78 -7.83 18.13
C GLU A 301 47.07 -7.19 18.64
N ASP A 302 47.58 -6.15 17.97
CA ASP A 302 48.90 -5.58 18.24
C ASP A 302 48.80 -4.11 18.63
N GLU A 303 49.44 -3.74 19.75
CA GLU A 303 49.54 -2.34 20.21
C GLU A 303 50.37 -1.48 19.24
N ASP A 304 51.21 -2.10 18.40
CA ASP A 304 52.07 -1.42 17.42
C ASP A 304 51.44 -1.29 16.02
N MET A 305 50.20 -1.76 15.80
CA MET A 305 49.48 -1.56 14.52
C MET A 305 49.35 -0.07 14.19
N THR A 306 49.70 0.29 12.96
CA THR A 306 49.54 1.68 12.50
C THR A 306 48.15 1.89 11.92
N VAL A 307 47.71 3.15 11.82
CA VAL A 307 46.42 3.51 11.19
C VAL A 307 46.35 3.07 9.70
N GLN A 308 47.49 2.77 9.08
CA GLN A 308 47.54 2.33 7.69
C GLN A 308 47.32 0.82 7.52
N ASP A 309 47.54 0.03 8.58
CA ASP A 309 47.37 -1.43 8.61
C ASP A 309 45.89 -1.79 8.85
#